data_AF-A0A7Y5G3E3-F1
#
_entry.id   AF-A0A7Y5G3E3-F1
#
_cell.length_a   1.000
_cell.length_b   1.000
_cell.length_c   1.000
_cell.angle_alpha   90.00
_cell.angle_beta   90.00
_cell.angle_gamma   90.00
#
_symmetry.space_group_name_H-M   'P 1'
#
loop_
_entity.id
_entity.type
_entity.pdbx_description
1 polymer ?
#
loop_
_entity_poly.entity_id
_entity_poly.type
_entity_poly.pdbx_seq_one_letter_code
_entity_poly.pdbx_strand_id
1 'polypeptide(L)'
;MICRFSTTLIFILASALPTDSVLRAQQNIPAPVWQEAGVPYLQNFSPKEYQDTPQNWCIAQDDNGLMYFGNYGVLVYDGVSWDRIDVNETA
;
A
#
# COMPACT_ATOMS: atom_id res chain seq x y z
N MET A 1 39.22 -6.74 -1.63
CA MET A 1 38.60 -6.67 -2.97
C MET A 1 37.56 -5.56 -2.92
N ILE A 2 37.96 -4.35 -3.31
CA ILE A 2 37.15 -3.13 -3.26
C ILE A 2 37.30 -2.50 -4.66
N CYS A 3 36.23 -2.54 -5.44
CA CYS A 3 36.21 -2.08 -6.82
C CYS A 3 35.85 -0.57 -6.81
N ARG A 4 36.82 0.30 -7.07
CA ARG A 4 36.65 1.76 -7.16
C ARG A 4 36.43 2.14 -8.62
N PHE A 5 35.19 2.33 -9.05
CA PHE A 5 34.89 2.94 -10.36
C PHE A 5 34.48 4.40 -10.19
N SER A 6 35.48 5.28 -10.35
CA SER A 6 35.45 6.53 -11.12
C SER A 6 34.12 7.29 -11.23
N THR A 7 33.81 8.10 -10.22
CA THR A 7 32.63 9.00 -10.20
C THR A 7 32.81 10.32 -10.97
N THR A 8 33.94 10.56 -11.64
CA THR A 8 34.28 11.90 -12.15
C THR A 8 33.97 12.12 -13.64
N LEU A 9 33.32 11.18 -14.33
CA LEU A 9 33.07 11.30 -15.78
C LEU A 9 31.58 11.29 -16.21
N ILE A 10 30.65 11.71 -15.34
CA ILE A 10 29.21 11.83 -15.67
C ILE A 10 28.67 13.25 -15.34
N PHE A 11 29.46 14.31 -15.55
CA PHE A 11 28.99 15.69 -15.29
C PHE A 11 29.11 16.66 -16.47
N ILE A 12 29.49 16.21 -17.68
CA ILE A 12 29.68 17.11 -18.85
C ILE A 12 28.62 16.88 -19.96
N LEU A 13 27.45 16.31 -19.64
CA LEU A 13 26.41 16.02 -20.65
C LEU A 13 25.01 16.60 -20.33
N ALA A 14 24.93 17.61 -19.46
CA ALA A 14 23.65 18.16 -18.97
C ALA A 14 23.32 19.60 -19.40
N SER A 15 24.06 20.24 -20.32
CA SER A 15 23.85 21.66 -20.66
C SER A 15 23.20 21.93 -22.03
N ALA A 16 22.70 20.92 -22.75
CA ALA A 16 22.18 21.10 -24.11
C ALA A 16 20.65 21.00 -24.26
N LEU A 17 19.87 21.08 -23.18
CA LEU A 17 18.41 21.16 -23.29
C LEU A 17 17.96 22.62 -23.23
N PRO A 18 17.16 23.11 -24.20
CA PRO A 18 16.53 24.42 -24.09
C PRO A 18 15.60 24.41 -22.86
N THR A 19 15.99 25.12 -21.80
CA THR A 19 15.31 25.12 -20.50
C THR A 19 13.89 25.68 -20.54
N ASP A 20 13.53 26.37 -21.62
CA ASP A 20 12.30 27.17 -21.65
C ASP A 20 11.06 26.38 -22.09
N SER A 21 11.21 25.32 -22.89
CA SER A 21 10.06 24.53 -23.38
C SER A 21 9.51 23.58 -22.32
N VAL A 22 10.34 23.11 -21.40
CA VAL A 22 9.95 22.15 -20.36
C VAL A 22 9.17 22.85 -19.23
N LEU A 23 9.49 24.12 -18.92
CA LEU A 23 8.81 24.88 -17.85
C LEU A 23 7.35 25.22 -18.20
N ARG A 24 7.02 25.46 -19.47
CA ARG A 24 5.66 25.87 -19.87
C ARG A 24 4.66 24.71 -19.89
N ALA A 25 5.12 23.48 -20.12
CA ALA A 25 4.24 22.31 -20.20
C ALA A 25 3.65 21.87 -18.85
N GLN A 26 4.15 22.39 -17.72
CA GLN A 26 3.71 22.00 -16.37
C GLN A 26 2.78 23.01 -15.68
N GLN A 27 2.43 24.13 -16.31
CA GLN A 27 1.76 25.24 -15.61
C GLN A 27 0.21 25.21 -15.68
N ASN A 28 -0.39 24.17 -16.28
CA ASN A 28 -1.84 24.14 -16.54
C ASN A 28 -2.59 22.96 -15.92
N ILE A 29 -2.05 22.34 -14.86
CA ILE A 29 -2.81 21.37 -14.06
C ILE A 29 -3.66 22.17 -13.08
N PRO A 30 -5.00 22.26 -13.23
CA PRO A 30 -5.84 22.86 -12.20
C PRO A 30 -5.60 22.11 -10.89
N ALA A 31 -5.46 22.85 -9.79
CA ALA A 31 -5.31 22.23 -8.48
C ALA A 31 -6.47 21.25 -8.26
N PRO A 32 -6.22 20.03 -7.75
CA PRO A 32 -7.29 19.11 -7.45
C PRO A 32 -8.28 19.81 -6.51
N VAL A 33 -9.53 19.93 -6.96
CA VAL A 33 -10.63 20.33 -6.09
C VAL A 33 -10.86 19.13 -5.20
N TRP A 34 -10.34 19.17 -3.97
CA TRP A 34 -10.64 18.19 -2.96
C TRP A 34 -12.10 18.41 -2.55
N GLN A 35 -13.01 17.64 -3.15
CA GLN A 35 -14.35 17.47 -2.61
C GLN A 35 -14.19 17.07 -1.14
N GLU A 36 -14.87 17.74 -0.21
CA GLU A 36 -14.86 17.32 1.20
C GLU A 36 -15.48 15.92 1.29
N ALA A 37 -14.63 14.89 1.27
CA ALA A 37 -15.03 13.48 1.25
C ALA A 37 -15.61 13.00 2.60
N GLY A 38 -15.72 13.91 3.58
CA GLY A 38 -16.00 13.57 4.97
C GLY A 38 -14.85 12.81 5.63
N VAL A 39 -15.05 12.45 6.89
CA VAL A 39 -14.16 11.53 7.61
C VAL A 39 -14.74 10.13 7.44
N PRO A 40 -13.97 9.14 6.94
CA PRO A 40 -14.48 7.78 6.81
C PRO A 40 -14.75 7.20 8.20
N TYR A 41 -15.73 6.32 8.29
CA TYR A 41 -15.92 5.51 9.50
C TYR A 41 -14.70 4.60 9.67
N LEU A 42 -13.95 4.81 10.76
CA LEU A 42 -12.77 4.02 11.11
C LEU A 42 -13.04 3.22 12.38
N GLN A 43 -12.94 1.90 12.25
CA GLN A 43 -12.98 0.97 13.37
C GLN A 43 -11.69 0.16 13.39
N ASN A 44 -11.08 0.06 14.57
CA ASN A 44 -9.89 -0.75 14.78
C ASN A 44 -10.26 -1.97 15.62
N PHE A 45 -9.72 -3.14 15.26
CA PHE A 45 -9.85 -4.36 16.03
C PHE A 45 -8.46 -4.76 16.53
N SER A 46 -8.34 -4.93 17.85
CA SER A 46 -7.11 -5.39 18.49
C SER A 46 -6.90 -6.90 18.27
N PRO A 47 -5.65 -7.39 18.35
CA PRO A 47 -5.34 -8.82 18.29
C PRO A 47 -6.12 -9.68 19.29
N LYS A 48 -6.50 -9.09 20.42
CA LYS A 48 -7.32 -9.76 21.43
C LYS A 48 -8.76 -10.01 20.97
N GLU A 49 -9.31 -9.13 20.12
CA GLU A 49 -10.69 -9.24 19.64
C GLU A 49 -10.86 -10.36 18.61
N TYR A 50 -9.91 -10.49 17.67
CA TYR A 50 -9.92 -11.56 16.67
C TYR A 50 -9.09 -12.79 17.06
N GLN A 51 -8.51 -12.79 18.28
CA GLN A 51 -7.83 -13.93 18.90
C GLN A 51 -6.68 -14.52 18.06
N ASP A 52 -5.89 -13.66 17.42
CA ASP A 52 -4.73 -14.08 16.63
C ASP A 52 -3.60 -13.05 16.75
N THR A 53 -2.56 -13.19 15.92
CA THR A 53 -1.41 -12.30 15.95
C THR A 53 -1.68 -10.95 15.27
N PRO A 54 -1.00 -9.86 15.65
CA PRO A 54 -1.13 -8.55 15.00
C PRO A 54 -0.72 -8.47 13.52
N GLN A 55 -0.17 -9.55 12.93
CA GLN A 55 0.38 -9.53 11.58
C GLN A 55 -0.64 -10.04 10.56
N ASN A 56 -1.09 -9.16 9.68
CA ASN A 56 -1.95 -9.52 8.55
C ASN A 56 -1.17 -9.29 7.24
N TRP A 57 -1.13 -10.28 6.35
CA TRP A 57 -0.32 -10.26 5.12
C TRP A 57 -1.11 -10.00 3.84
N CYS A 58 -2.39 -10.36 3.84
CA CYS A 58 -3.28 -10.14 2.72
C CYS A 58 -4.72 -9.98 3.18
N ILE A 59 -5.55 -9.42 2.29
CA ILE A 59 -6.98 -9.20 2.51
C ILE A 59 -7.75 -9.53 1.24
N ALA A 60 -8.93 -10.13 1.39
CA ALA A 60 -9.89 -10.36 0.31
C ALA A 60 -11.32 -10.21 0.84
N GLN A 61 -12.28 -10.00 -0.06
CA GLN A 61 -13.70 -10.00 0.24
C GLN A 61 -14.42 -10.90 -0.78
N ASP A 62 -15.42 -11.67 -0.33
CA ASP A 62 -16.28 -12.44 -1.24
C ASP A 62 -17.53 -11.63 -1.67
N ASP A 63 -18.34 -12.22 -2.56
CA ASP A 63 -19.57 -11.59 -3.07
C ASP A 63 -20.66 -11.44 -1.99
N ASN A 64 -20.55 -12.13 -0.85
CA ASN A 64 -21.47 -12.02 0.27
C ASN A 64 -21.03 -10.94 1.28
N GLY A 65 -19.86 -10.34 1.07
CA GLY A 65 -19.30 -9.31 1.92
C GLY A 65 -18.44 -9.83 3.08
N LEU A 66 -18.18 -11.14 3.16
CA LEU A 66 -17.27 -11.70 4.16
C LEU A 66 -15.84 -11.24 3.87
N MET A 67 -15.17 -10.74 4.91
CA MET A 67 -13.81 -10.26 4.84
C MET A 67 -12.85 -11.34 5.30
N TYR A 68 -11.82 -11.63 4.50
CA TYR A 68 -10.79 -12.62 4.78
C TYR A 68 -9.45 -11.92 4.99
N PHE A 69 -8.73 -12.29 6.05
CA PHE A 69 -7.40 -11.77 6.35
C PHE A 69 -6.42 -12.92 6.49
N GLY A 70 -5.31 -12.86 5.74
CA GLY A 70 -4.22 -13.81 5.89
C GLY A 70 -3.41 -13.50 7.14
N ASN A 71 -3.40 -14.44 8.07
CA ASN A 71 -2.61 -14.46 9.30
C ASN A 71 -2.01 -15.88 9.44
N TYR A 72 -1.53 -16.28 10.61
CA TYR A 72 -1.11 -17.68 10.84
C TYR A 72 -2.26 -18.70 10.66
N GLY A 73 -3.49 -18.21 10.51
CA GLY A 73 -4.64 -18.88 9.92
C GLY A 73 -5.31 -17.98 8.87
N VAL A 74 -6.53 -18.32 8.45
CA VAL A 74 -7.38 -17.35 7.73
C VAL A 74 -8.42 -16.81 8.71
N LEU A 75 -8.37 -15.51 8.98
CA LEU A 75 -9.39 -14.83 9.80
C LEU A 75 -10.56 -14.44 8.90
N VAL A 76 -11.78 -14.67 9.37
CA VAL A 76 -13.02 -14.32 8.67
C VAL A 76 -13.82 -13.34 9.52
N TYR A 77 -14.22 -12.21 8.93
CA TYR A 77 -15.04 -11.21 9.60
C TYR A 77 -16.34 -10.98 8.82
N ASP A 78 -17.48 -11.08 9.51
CA ASP A 78 -18.83 -10.96 8.93
C ASP A 78 -19.46 -9.58 9.10
N GLY A 79 -18.74 -8.61 9.68
CA GLY A 79 -19.27 -7.29 10.06
C GLY A 79 -19.66 -7.17 11.54
N VAL A 80 -19.67 -8.27 12.30
CA VAL A 80 -20.03 -8.32 13.72
C VAL A 80 -19.05 -9.17 14.53
N SER A 81 -18.67 -10.32 14.01
CA SER A 81 -17.93 -11.37 14.69
C SER A 81 -16.75 -11.88 13.85
N TRP A 82 -15.78 -12.50 14.53
CA TRP A 82 -14.57 -13.06 13.94
C TRP A 82 -14.60 -14.58 14.07
N ASP A 83 -14.21 -15.27 13.00
CA ASP A 83 -13.99 -16.72 12.97
C ASP A 83 -12.59 -17.01 12.40
N ARG A 84 -12.09 -18.24 12.60
CA ARG A 84 -10.77 -18.67 12.16
C ARG A 84 -10.84 -20.01 11.43
N ILE A 85 -10.28 -20.02 10.22
CA ILE A 85 -10.01 -21.26 9.47
C ILE A 85 -8.54 -21.62 9.69
N ASP A 86 -8.31 -22.77 10.31
CA ASP A 86 -6.96 -23.32 10.49
C ASP A 86 -6.43 -23.88 9.17
N VAL A 87 -5.25 -23.42 8.76
CA VAL A 87 -4.49 -23.99 7.65
C VAL A 87 -3.47 -24.98 8.22
N ASN A 88 -3.93 -26.20 8.50
CA ASN A 88 -3.00 -27.27 8.86
C ASN A 88 -2.17 -27.67 7.63
N GLU A 89 -0.85 -27.82 7.81
CA GLU A 89 -0.02 -28.57 6.88
C GLU A 89 -0.42 -30.06 6.96
N THR A 90 -1.43 -30.46 6.20
CA THR A 90 -1.63 -31.89 5.91
C THR A 90 -1.01 -32.15 4.56
N ALA A 91 0.27 -32.55 4.59
CA ALA A 91 0.98 -33.14 3.45
C ALA A 91 0.93 -34.66 3.56
#